data_AF-A0A502DJN0-F1
#
_entry.id   AF-A0A502DJN0-F1
#
_cell.length_a   1.000
_cell.length_b   1.000
_cell.length_c   1.000
_cell.angle_alpha   90.00
_cell.angle_beta   90.00
_cell.angle_gamma   90.00
#
_symmetry.space_group_name_H-M   'P 1'
#
loop_
_entity.id
_entity.type
_entity.pdbx_description
1 polymer ?
#
loop_
_entity_poly.entity_id
_entity_poly.type
_entity_poly.pdbx_seq_one_letter_code
_entity_poly.pdbx_strand_id
1 'polypeptide(L)'
;MSDGPGAGARMLSRCLESLSVRGLHSARTRHSKRTLNSINMPSIRDLADQHPELFRGDRKETVDRLRAVEKALDVRLPPDVRWLLLECGYGAVHAVSNIQQSIDDTFRFRASAGLDPRYVVLDDKGDAGVVLLDTSDESGPVVWADWRSAGLLHTGTSDSELFKSFSAWVEDRILDLGDE
;
A
#
# COMPACT_ATOMS: atom_id res chain seq x y z
N MET A 1 57.25 -60.22 4.33
CA MET A 1 56.39 -60.22 5.52
C MET A 1 55.73 -58.85 5.55
N SER A 2 54.74 -58.64 4.67
CA SER A 2 53.31 -58.91 4.87
C SER A 2 52.69 -57.74 5.65
N ASP A 3 52.01 -56.84 4.95
CA ASP A 3 50.55 -56.81 4.76
C ASP A 3 49.84 -56.28 6.03
N GLY A 4 49.03 -55.23 6.04
CA GLY A 4 48.47 -54.38 5.00
C GLY A 4 47.62 -53.26 5.65
N PRO A 5 47.16 -52.28 4.86
CA PRO A 5 46.36 -51.15 5.34
C PRO A 5 44.86 -51.50 5.39
N GLY A 6 44.24 -51.28 6.55
CA GLY A 6 42.80 -51.46 6.76
C GLY A 6 42.00 -50.28 6.23
N ALA A 7 41.44 -50.46 5.03
CA ALA A 7 40.46 -49.59 4.39
C ALA A 7 39.15 -49.51 5.20
N GLY A 8 38.73 -48.30 5.55
CA GLY A 8 37.36 -47.98 5.98
C GLY A 8 36.68 -47.14 4.90
N ALA A 9 35.81 -47.78 4.14
CA ALA A 9 35.15 -47.23 2.96
C ALA A 9 34.02 -46.24 3.30
N ARG A 10 33.89 -45.23 2.43
CA ARG A 10 32.65 -44.68 1.82
C ARG A 10 31.38 -44.61 2.70
N MET A 11 30.85 -43.40 2.90
CA MET A 11 29.58 -43.02 2.27
C MET A 11 29.26 -41.52 2.48
N LEU A 12 28.91 -40.87 1.37
CA LEU A 12 28.16 -39.63 1.30
C LEU A 12 26.71 -39.88 1.74
N SER A 13 26.18 -39.04 2.62
CA SER A 13 24.75 -38.72 2.79
C SER A 13 24.70 -37.48 3.71
N ARG A 14 24.41 -36.26 3.25
CA ARG A 14 23.10 -35.76 2.76
C ARG A 14 21.93 -36.35 3.55
N CYS A 15 21.63 -35.74 4.69
CA CYS A 15 20.26 -35.65 5.20
C CYS A 15 19.87 -34.16 5.24
N LEU A 16 19.45 -33.69 4.07
CA LEU A 16 18.35 -32.74 3.96
C LEU A 16 17.08 -33.57 4.15
N GLU A 17 16.41 -33.42 5.28
CA GLU A 17 15.01 -33.81 5.45
C GLU A 17 14.24 -32.52 5.71
N SER A 18 13.54 -32.02 4.70
CA SER A 18 12.16 -32.38 4.38
C SER A 18 11.18 -31.52 5.15
N LEU A 19 10.94 -30.32 4.63
CA LEU A 19 9.62 -29.69 4.66
C LEU A 19 9.23 -29.39 3.22
N SER A 20 8.93 -30.47 2.50
CA SER A 20 8.23 -30.40 1.22
C SER A 20 6.73 -30.31 1.49
N VAL A 21 6.18 -29.15 1.13
CA VAL A 21 4.89 -28.98 0.45
C VAL A 21 3.65 -29.54 1.17
N ARG A 22 2.92 -28.63 1.83
CA ARG A 22 1.45 -28.61 1.78
C ARG A 22 0.97 -27.17 1.81
N GLY A 23 0.15 -26.80 0.82
CA GLY A 23 -0.75 -25.65 0.91
C GLY A 23 -0.52 -24.52 -0.07
N LEU A 24 -0.42 -24.81 -1.37
CA LEU A 24 -0.99 -23.88 -2.37
C LEU A 24 -2.45 -23.63 -1.99
N HIS A 25 -2.77 -22.45 -1.46
CA HIS A 25 -4.05 -21.77 -1.58
C HIS A 25 -3.71 -20.27 -1.67
N SER A 26 -3.58 -19.78 -2.90
CA SER A 26 -4.61 -18.91 -3.48
C SER A 26 -4.60 -17.49 -2.89
N ALA A 27 -3.54 -16.72 -3.15
CA ALA A 27 -3.73 -15.29 -3.34
C ALA A 27 -4.31 -15.12 -4.75
N ARG A 28 -5.63 -14.87 -4.78
CA ARG A 28 -6.43 -14.66 -5.98
C ARG A 28 -5.73 -13.66 -6.91
N THR A 29 -5.23 -14.15 -8.03
CA THR A 29 -5.13 -13.34 -9.26
C THR A 29 -6.56 -13.17 -9.79
N ARG A 30 -7.31 -12.27 -9.15
CA ARG A 30 -8.52 -11.62 -9.67
C ARG A 30 -8.27 -10.17 -9.24
N HIS A 31 -7.95 -9.25 -10.15
CA HIS A 31 -9.01 -8.64 -10.90
C HIS A 31 -8.73 -8.54 -12.40
N SER A 32 -9.74 -9.02 -13.12
CA SER A 32 -10.03 -8.70 -14.50
C SER A 32 -9.78 -7.22 -14.74
N LYS A 33 -9.10 -6.91 -15.85
CA LYS A 33 -9.05 -5.58 -16.48
C LYS A 33 -10.49 -5.05 -16.58
N ARG A 34 -10.95 -4.33 -15.56
CA ARG A 34 -12.24 -3.66 -15.58
C ARG A 34 -11.96 -2.35 -16.30
N THR A 35 -12.13 -2.36 -17.61
CA THR A 35 -12.31 -1.13 -18.38
C THR A 35 -13.57 -0.47 -17.85
N LEU A 36 -13.41 0.36 -16.81
CA LEU A 36 -14.45 1.25 -16.33
C LEU A 36 -14.78 2.21 -17.49
N ASN A 37 -15.97 2.01 -18.05
CA ASN A 37 -16.61 2.97 -18.95
C ASN A 37 -16.60 4.34 -18.27
N SER A 38 -16.06 5.36 -18.95
CA SER A 38 -16.16 6.76 -18.55
C SER A 38 -17.63 7.19 -18.45
N ILE A 39 -18.20 7.09 -17.26
CA ILE A 39 -19.43 7.78 -16.88
C ILE A 39 -19.21 8.23 -15.43
N ASN A 40 -18.68 9.46 -15.25
CA ASN A 40 -18.41 10.14 -13.98
C ASN A 40 -17.87 9.25 -12.84
N MET A 41 -16.55 9.21 -12.65
CA MET A 41 -16.02 8.70 -11.38
C MET A 41 -16.60 9.54 -10.23
N PRO A 42 -17.21 8.92 -9.21
CA PRO A 42 -17.79 9.65 -8.09
C PRO A 42 -16.69 10.42 -7.35
N SER A 43 -17.01 11.62 -6.87
CA SER A 43 -16.11 12.34 -5.98
C SER A 43 -16.09 11.69 -4.60
N ILE A 44 -15.08 11.99 -3.79
CA ILE A 44 -15.01 11.51 -2.41
C ILE A 44 -16.25 11.92 -1.58
N ARG A 45 -16.87 13.06 -1.92
CA ARG A 45 -18.09 13.54 -1.28
C ARG A 45 -19.30 12.69 -1.68
N ASP A 46 -19.41 12.36 -2.96
CA ASP A 46 -20.48 11.48 -3.44
C ASP A 46 -20.40 10.09 -2.79
N LEU A 47 -19.18 9.56 -2.61
CA LEU A 47 -18.96 8.30 -1.90
C LEU A 47 -19.34 8.40 -0.42
N ALA A 48 -18.98 9.50 0.25
CA ALA A 48 -19.33 9.75 1.65
C ALA A 48 -20.85 9.87 1.86
N ASP A 49 -21.57 10.49 0.90
CA ASP A 49 -23.02 10.61 0.93
C ASP A 49 -23.72 9.27 0.66
N GLN A 50 -23.15 8.43 -0.20
CA GLN A 50 -23.68 7.10 -0.53
C GLN A 50 -23.44 6.06 0.57
N HIS A 51 -22.32 6.16 1.28
CA HIS A 51 -21.88 5.19 2.29
C HIS A 51 -21.53 5.86 3.62
N PRO A 52 -22.45 6.60 4.25
CA PRO A 52 -22.15 7.44 5.41
C PRO A 52 -21.62 6.64 6.62
N GLU A 53 -21.95 5.36 6.74
CA GLU A 53 -21.42 4.45 7.76
C GLU A 53 -19.92 4.15 7.58
N LEU A 54 -19.43 4.10 6.34
CA LEU A 54 -18.04 3.80 6.01
C LEU A 54 -17.13 5.01 6.19
N PHE A 55 -17.70 6.22 6.16
CA PHE A 55 -17.00 7.51 6.29
C PHE A 55 -17.07 8.12 7.71
N ARG A 56 -17.53 7.34 8.70
CA ARG A 56 -17.45 7.72 10.12
C ARG A 56 -16.07 7.39 10.66
N GLY A 57 -15.12 8.29 10.41
CA GLY A 57 -13.78 8.14 10.96
C GLY A 57 -13.70 8.38 12.46
N ASP A 58 -12.67 7.83 13.08
CA ASP A 58 -12.48 7.84 14.54
C ASP A 58 -12.10 9.22 15.06
N ARG A 59 -11.26 9.93 14.29
CA ARG A 59 -10.69 11.23 14.66
C ARG A 59 -10.51 12.11 13.44
N LYS A 60 -11.13 13.28 13.46
CA LYS A 60 -10.94 14.33 12.46
C LYS A 60 -9.65 15.09 12.73
N GLU A 61 -9.03 15.54 11.66
CA GLU A 61 -7.86 16.40 11.71
C GLU A 61 -8.24 17.88 11.75
N THR A 62 -7.23 18.70 12.06
CA THR A 62 -7.38 20.16 12.05
C THR A 62 -6.64 20.76 10.86
N VAL A 63 -7.09 21.93 10.41
CA VAL A 63 -6.43 22.66 9.33
C VAL A 63 -4.95 22.92 9.65
N ASP A 64 -4.65 23.26 10.90
CA ASP A 64 -3.27 23.54 11.34
C ASP A 64 -2.39 22.30 11.33
N ARG A 65 -2.92 21.14 11.74
CA ARG A 65 -2.19 19.86 11.64
C ARG A 65 -1.93 19.47 10.19
N LEU A 66 -2.93 19.59 9.31
CA LEU A 66 -2.71 19.32 7.88
C LEU A 66 -1.67 20.25 7.26
N ARG A 67 -1.66 21.54 7.63
CA ARG A 67 -0.62 22.48 7.20
C ARG A 67 0.75 22.10 7.73
N ALA A 68 0.84 21.62 8.97
CA ALA A 68 2.09 21.14 9.56
C ALA A 68 2.63 19.91 8.82
N VAL A 69 1.75 18.99 8.42
CA VAL A 69 2.09 17.79 7.64
C VAL A 69 2.61 18.16 6.26
N GLU A 70 1.87 18.99 5.52
CA GLU A 70 2.28 19.52 4.21
C GLU A 70 3.66 20.18 4.28
N LYS A 71 3.89 20.98 5.33
CA LYS A 71 5.18 21.63 5.56
C LYS A 71 6.29 20.64 5.92
N ALA A 72 6.00 19.62 6.74
CA ALA A 72 6.99 18.63 7.17
C ALA A 72 7.45 17.74 6.02
N LEU A 73 6.53 17.35 5.14
CA LEU A 73 6.81 16.47 4.01
C LEU A 73 7.23 17.22 2.74
N ASP A 74 7.09 18.54 2.73
CA ASP A 74 7.28 19.46 1.59
C ASP A 74 6.38 19.12 0.39
N VAL A 75 5.08 18.95 0.67
CA VAL A 75 4.05 18.55 -0.31
C VAL A 75 2.77 19.35 -0.13
N ARG A 76 1.85 19.23 -1.09
CA ARG A 76 0.45 19.67 -0.95
C ARG A 76 -0.47 18.47 -0.97
N LEU A 77 -1.32 18.34 0.05
CA LEU A 77 -2.31 17.27 0.05
C LEU A 77 -3.43 17.60 -0.95
N PRO A 78 -3.85 16.64 -1.78
CA PRO A 78 -4.99 16.79 -2.68
C PRO A 78 -6.25 17.27 -1.94
N PRO A 79 -7.10 18.10 -2.57
CA PRO A 79 -8.30 18.64 -1.93
C PRO A 79 -9.23 17.57 -1.35
N ASP A 80 -9.37 16.43 -2.02
CA ASP A 80 -10.22 15.32 -1.58
C ASP A 80 -9.67 14.66 -0.31
N VAL A 81 -8.36 14.45 -0.23
CA VAL A 81 -7.69 13.91 0.97
C VAL A 81 -7.84 14.88 2.13
N ARG A 82 -7.64 16.19 1.88
CA ARG A 82 -7.81 17.23 2.90
C ARG A 82 -9.25 17.24 3.43
N TRP A 83 -10.23 17.20 2.53
CA TRP A 83 -11.64 17.20 2.90
C TRP A 83 -11.99 15.96 3.73
N LEU A 84 -11.56 14.77 3.30
CA LEU A 84 -11.78 13.53 4.04
C LEU A 84 -11.22 13.62 5.47
N LEU A 85 -9.97 14.05 5.63
CA LEU A 85 -9.34 14.12 6.94
C LEU A 85 -9.99 15.17 7.87
N LEU A 86 -10.48 16.28 7.32
CA LEU A 86 -11.15 17.33 8.10
C LEU A 86 -12.60 16.95 8.47
N GLU A 87 -13.34 16.33 7.57
CA GLU A 87 -14.78 16.11 7.72
C GLU A 87 -15.13 14.71 8.20
N CYS A 88 -14.40 13.69 7.75
CA CYS A 88 -14.65 12.29 8.06
C CYS A 88 -13.66 11.76 9.09
N GLY A 89 -12.39 12.16 9.00
CA GLY A 89 -11.30 11.63 9.82
C GLY A 89 -10.74 10.31 9.29
N TYR A 90 -9.90 9.67 10.10
CA TYR A 90 -9.29 8.37 9.74
C TYR A 90 -10.28 7.22 9.86
N GLY A 91 -10.17 6.22 9.00
CA GLY A 91 -11.00 5.02 9.06
C GLY A 91 -10.43 3.91 8.21
N ALA A 92 -10.79 2.67 8.56
CA ALA A 92 -10.28 1.46 7.91
C ALA A 92 -10.62 1.39 6.41
N VAL A 93 -11.76 1.98 6.02
CA VAL A 93 -12.28 1.90 4.64
C VAL A 93 -11.46 2.72 3.66
N HIS A 94 -10.99 3.90 4.07
CA HIS A 94 -10.23 4.81 3.19
C HIS A 94 -8.71 4.59 3.25
N ALA A 95 -8.23 3.61 4.05
CA ALA A 95 -6.82 3.25 4.18
C ALA A 95 -5.87 4.46 4.35
N VAL A 96 -6.29 5.42 5.17
CA VAL A 96 -5.41 6.51 5.62
C VAL A 96 -5.11 6.24 7.07
N SER A 97 -3.87 5.83 7.35
CA SER A 97 -3.32 5.75 8.69
C SER A 97 -3.44 7.11 9.39
N ASN A 98 -3.32 7.12 10.73
CA ASN A 98 -3.23 8.41 11.41
C ASN A 98 -2.07 9.24 10.81
N ILE A 99 -2.25 10.56 10.68
CA ILE A 99 -1.36 11.36 9.83
C ILE A 99 0.08 11.43 10.36
N GLN A 100 0.27 11.26 11.68
CA GLN A 100 1.60 11.17 12.25
C GLN A 100 2.31 9.89 11.79
N GLN A 101 1.60 8.76 11.79
CA GLN A 101 2.10 7.51 11.24
C GLN A 101 2.43 7.65 9.75
N SER A 102 1.56 8.29 8.96
CA SER A 102 1.84 8.58 7.55
C SER A 102 3.12 9.41 7.35
N ILE A 103 3.37 10.40 8.21
CA ILE A 103 4.62 11.18 8.19
C ILE A 103 5.82 10.27 8.49
N ASP A 104 5.76 9.52 9.59
CA ASP A 104 6.86 8.69 10.08
C ASP A 104 7.20 7.61 9.04
N ASP A 105 6.19 7.00 8.42
CA ASP A 105 6.35 6.03 7.35
C ASP A 105 6.91 6.66 6.08
N THR A 106 6.45 7.84 5.71
CA THR A 106 6.99 8.56 4.55
C THR A 106 8.49 8.84 4.75
N PHE A 107 8.90 9.31 5.93
CA PHE A 107 10.32 9.50 6.22
C PHE A 107 11.11 8.20 6.22
N ARG A 108 10.56 7.13 6.81
CA ARG A 108 11.17 5.79 6.81
C ARG A 108 11.41 5.31 5.38
N PHE A 109 10.42 5.35 4.50
CA PHE A 109 10.54 4.89 3.11
C PHE A 109 11.45 5.78 2.27
N ARG A 110 11.46 7.11 2.48
CA ARG A 110 12.43 8.01 1.84
C ARG A 110 13.87 7.65 2.23
N ALA A 111 14.10 7.36 3.51
CA ALA A 111 15.43 7.02 4.02
C ALA A 111 15.91 5.60 3.64
N SER A 112 15.02 4.61 3.67
CA SER A 112 15.40 3.20 3.50
C SER A 112 15.29 2.70 2.06
N ALA A 113 14.30 3.18 1.32
CA ALA A 113 13.98 2.69 -0.02
C ALA A 113 14.21 3.75 -1.11
N GLY A 114 14.53 5.00 -0.77
CA GLY A 114 14.68 6.07 -1.74
C GLY A 114 13.36 6.48 -2.40
N LEU A 115 12.26 6.42 -1.64
CA LEU A 115 10.95 6.86 -2.11
C LEU A 115 11.02 8.31 -2.64
N ASP A 116 10.48 8.55 -3.82
CA ASP A 116 10.44 9.87 -4.45
C ASP A 116 9.70 10.87 -3.52
N PRO A 117 10.22 12.09 -3.31
CA PRO A 117 9.60 13.09 -2.45
C PRO A 117 8.14 13.43 -2.78
N ARG A 118 7.70 13.25 -4.03
CA ARG A 118 6.29 13.49 -4.40
C ARG A 118 5.31 12.50 -3.76
N TYR A 119 5.79 11.34 -3.34
CA TYR A 119 4.95 10.32 -2.72
C TYR A 119 4.86 10.50 -1.21
N VAL A 120 3.64 10.30 -0.70
CA VAL A 120 3.32 10.23 0.73
C VAL A 120 2.76 8.85 1.02
N VAL A 121 3.23 8.19 2.07
CA VAL A 121 2.67 6.90 2.52
C VAL A 121 1.34 7.15 3.23
N LEU A 122 0.25 6.64 2.68
CA LEU A 122 -1.07 6.67 3.32
C LEU A 122 -1.25 5.52 4.30
N ASP A 123 -0.73 4.33 3.96
CA ASP A 123 -0.84 3.13 4.78
C ASP A 123 0.31 2.17 4.48
N ASP A 124 1.01 1.73 5.52
CA ASP A 124 1.95 0.60 5.43
C ASP A 124 1.27 -0.67 5.90
N LYS A 125 0.92 -1.55 4.95
CA LYS A 125 0.31 -2.85 5.26
C LYS A 125 1.37 -3.95 5.49
N GLY A 126 2.64 -3.57 5.65
CA GLY A 126 3.75 -4.49 5.85
C GLY A 126 3.95 -5.40 4.64
N ASP A 127 3.89 -6.70 4.86
CA ASP A 127 4.06 -7.69 3.79
C ASP A 127 2.94 -7.67 2.74
N ALA A 128 1.80 -7.03 3.03
CA ALA A 128 0.71 -6.82 2.07
C ALA A 128 0.88 -5.55 1.22
N GLY A 129 2.04 -4.90 1.27
CA GLY A 129 2.39 -3.75 0.44
C GLY A 129 2.16 -2.40 1.11
N VAL A 130 2.38 -1.34 0.35
CA VAL A 130 2.29 0.05 0.79
C VAL A 130 1.36 0.84 -0.12
N VAL A 131 0.54 1.69 0.46
CA VAL A 131 -0.36 2.61 -0.24
C VAL A 131 0.30 3.99 -0.27
N LEU A 132 0.50 4.52 -1.47
CA LEU A 132 1.22 5.76 -1.73
C LEU A 132 0.32 6.75 -2.44
N LEU A 133 0.34 7.99 -1.98
CA LEU A 133 -0.34 9.11 -2.62
C LEU A 133 0.67 9.91 -3.43
N ASP A 134 0.41 10.07 -4.72
CA ASP A 134 1.14 11.01 -5.56
C ASP A 134 0.58 12.43 -5.35
N THR A 135 1.40 13.31 -4.76
CA THR A 135 1.03 14.70 -4.48
C THR A 135 1.42 15.66 -5.61
N SER A 136 1.98 15.16 -6.71
CA SER A 136 2.32 15.99 -7.88
C SER A 136 1.11 16.34 -8.75
N ASP A 137 -0.03 15.69 -8.54
CA ASP A 137 -1.29 15.90 -9.26
C ASP A 137 -2.44 16.20 -8.29
N GLU A 138 -3.29 17.16 -8.63
CA GLU A 138 -4.42 17.60 -7.78
C GLU A 138 -5.48 16.52 -7.55
N SER A 139 -5.60 15.56 -8.47
CA SER A 139 -6.49 14.40 -8.34
C SER A 139 -6.00 13.39 -7.29
N GLY A 140 -4.75 13.50 -6.87
CA GLY A 140 -4.11 12.61 -5.91
C GLY A 140 -4.09 11.15 -6.34
N PRO A 141 -3.44 10.76 -7.47
CA PRO A 141 -3.31 9.37 -7.85
C PRO A 141 -2.76 8.52 -6.70
N VAL A 142 -3.30 7.32 -6.55
CA VAL A 142 -2.87 6.38 -5.51
C VAL A 142 -2.17 5.20 -6.16
N VAL A 143 -1.05 4.80 -5.58
CA VAL A 143 -0.30 3.63 -5.99
C VAL A 143 -0.28 2.65 -4.83
N TRP A 144 -0.78 1.44 -5.06
CA TRP A 144 -0.44 0.31 -4.21
C TRP A 144 0.80 -0.36 -4.79
N ALA A 145 1.81 -0.66 -3.97
CA ALA A 145 3.04 -1.32 -4.41
C ALA A 145 3.52 -2.35 -3.39
N ASP A 146 4.23 -3.38 -3.86
CA ASP A 146 5.01 -4.24 -2.96
C ASP A 146 6.05 -3.39 -2.23
N TRP A 147 6.17 -3.59 -0.91
CA TRP A 147 7.01 -2.76 -0.04
C TRP A 147 8.49 -2.76 -0.45
N ARG A 148 8.99 -3.86 -1.05
CA ARG A 148 10.37 -3.98 -1.52
C ARG A 148 10.61 -3.20 -2.80
N SER A 149 9.55 -2.95 -3.56
CA SER A 149 9.60 -2.28 -4.86
C SER A 149 9.16 -0.81 -4.82
N ALA A 150 8.64 -0.32 -3.70
CA ALA A 150 8.15 1.05 -3.55
C ALA A 150 9.19 2.12 -3.92
N GLY A 151 10.47 1.88 -3.60
CA GLY A 151 11.58 2.76 -3.99
C GLY A 151 11.87 2.80 -5.50
N LEU A 152 11.41 1.78 -6.23
CA LEU A 152 11.69 1.57 -7.65
C LEU A 152 10.56 2.07 -8.56
N LEU A 153 9.53 2.73 -8.02
CA LEU A 153 8.41 3.25 -8.80
C LEU A 153 8.84 4.11 -10.00
N HIS A 154 9.90 4.90 -9.83
CA HIS A 154 10.47 5.75 -10.87
C HIS A 154 11.06 4.96 -12.05
N THR A 155 11.34 3.66 -11.88
CA THR A 155 11.92 2.79 -12.90
C THR A 155 10.87 2.05 -13.74
N GLY A 156 9.59 2.05 -13.32
CA GLY A 156 8.53 1.26 -13.95
C GLY A 156 8.66 -0.26 -13.78
N THR A 157 9.53 -0.72 -12.87
CA THR A 157 9.77 -2.16 -12.60
C THR A 157 9.06 -2.69 -11.36
N SER A 158 8.24 -1.87 -10.72
CA SER A 158 7.49 -2.24 -9.52
C SER A 158 6.29 -3.12 -9.83
N ASP A 159 6.04 -4.11 -8.98
CA ASP A 159 4.72 -4.75 -8.90
C ASP A 159 3.79 -3.78 -8.16
N SER A 160 3.00 -3.05 -8.94
CA SER A 160 2.21 -1.94 -8.45
C SER A 160 0.92 -1.75 -9.24
N GLU A 161 -0.12 -1.32 -8.55
CA GLU A 161 -1.40 -0.94 -9.11
C GLU A 161 -1.60 0.57 -8.97
N LEU A 162 -2.02 1.22 -10.05
CA LEU A 162 -2.24 2.67 -10.12
C LEU A 162 -3.73 3.00 -10.23
N PHE A 163 -4.20 3.81 -9.29
CA PHE A 163 -5.52 4.40 -9.27
C PHE A 163 -5.40 5.86 -9.69
N LYS A 164 -6.24 6.28 -10.64
CA LYS A 164 -6.14 7.59 -11.29
C LYS A 164 -6.42 8.77 -10.35
N SER A 165 -7.06 8.52 -9.21
CA SER A 165 -7.36 9.52 -8.19
C SER A 165 -7.56 8.85 -6.84
N PHE A 166 -7.52 9.66 -5.78
CA PHE A 166 -7.81 9.18 -4.42
C PHE A 166 -9.24 8.62 -4.31
N SER A 167 -10.21 9.30 -4.93
CA SER A 167 -11.60 8.86 -4.95
C SER A 167 -11.77 7.50 -5.64
N ALA A 168 -11.02 7.23 -6.72
CA ALA A 168 -11.05 5.92 -7.39
C ALA A 168 -10.47 4.79 -6.53
N TRP A 169 -9.44 5.08 -5.72
CA TRP A 169 -8.93 4.12 -4.74
C TRP A 169 -9.97 3.81 -3.66
N VAL A 170 -10.63 4.83 -3.11
CA VAL A 170 -11.65 4.63 -2.07
C VAL A 170 -12.86 3.87 -2.60
N GLU A 171 -13.32 4.16 -3.82
CA GLU A 171 -14.40 3.42 -4.48
C GLU A 171 -14.04 1.92 -4.60
N ASP A 172 -12.84 1.60 -5.07
CA ASP A 172 -12.35 0.23 -5.18
C ASP A 172 -12.31 -0.48 -3.81
N ARG A 173 -11.89 0.22 -2.75
CA ARG A 173 -11.92 -0.33 -1.37
C ARG A 173 -13.33 -0.57 -0.85
N ILE A 174 -14.28 0.31 -1.15
CA ILE A 174 -15.69 0.12 -0.76
C ILE A 174 -16.28 -1.11 -1.46
N LEU A 175 -15.98 -1.29 -2.74
CA LEU A 175 -16.44 -2.46 -3.50
C LEU A 175 -15.88 -3.76 -2.94
N ASP A 176 -14.60 -3.79 -2.58
CA ASP A 176 -13.96 -4.95 -1.96
C ASP A 176 -14.62 -5.34 -0.62
N LEU A 177 -15.06 -4.39 0.18
CA LEU A 177 -15.76 -4.63 1.45
C LEU A 177 -17.18 -5.18 1.27
N GLY A 178 -17.82 -4.91 0.12
CA GLY A 178 -19.16 -5.42 -0.18
C GLY A 178 -19.18 -6.87 -0.66
N ASP A 179 -18.01 -7.42 -1.04
CA ASP A 179 -17.84 -8.79 -1.54
C ASP A 179 -17.44 -9.81 -0.44
N GLU A 180 -17.29 -9.37 0.83
CA GLU A 180 -17.03 -10.20 2.03
C GLU A 180 -18.30 -10.52 2.83
#